data_AF-A0A416JSC9-F1
#
_entry.id   AF-A0A416JSC9-F1
#
_cell.length_a   1.000
_cell.length_b   1.000
_cell.length_c   1.000
_cell.angle_alpha   90.00
_cell.angle_beta   90.00
_cell.angle_gamma   90.00
#
_symmetry.space_group_name_H-M   'P 1'
#
loop_
_entity.id
_entity.type
_entity.pdbx_description
1 polymer ?
#
loop_
_entity_poly.entity_id
_entity_poly.type
_entity_poly.pdbx_seq_one_letter_code
_entity_poly.pdbx_strand_id
1 'polypeptide(L)'
;MNGRIPYISIDGAYPTWDESMINWWTNGFWGGIMWQLYHAENNSDYMSEASCLEEHLEKAFEHFDLLDHDVGFLWLHTAVAHYRLTGDPTARQRGLRAAAVLASRYCPAGEYIRAWNRPGLSQMIIDCVMNLPLLFWAASEGAGDHYRQIAIHHLDRVLTHIIREDGSCNHIVEFDEATGEVLNIPGGQGYGENSSWSRGQSWAIYGLALAYRYTKKTSYLNAAKTVAHYFLANIALTDYVSLIDFRAPADPVYYDTTASACAACGLLEIAEWVDELERPLYEKSAWKVYEKLTHDFSDWNPDRDGILQYGSAKYHRAEDRQVPIIYGDYFLLEASLRLQNKAFLIW
;
A
#
# COMPACT_ATOMS: atom_id res chain seq x y z
N MET A 1 9.31 -5.60 20.39
CA MET A 1 8.83 -4.29 20.86
C MET A 1 7.94 -4.33 22.14
N ASN A 2 8.14 -5.23 23.11
CA ASN A 2 7.37 -5.25 24.39
C ASN A 2 5.85 -4.99 24.25
N GLY A 3 5.21 -5.46 23.18
CA GLY A 3 3.79 -5.21 22.90
C GLY A 3 3.45 -3.81 22.34
N ARG A 4 4.29 -3.20 21.50
CA ARG A 4 3.93 -2.01 20.69
C ARG A 4 3.75 -2.40 19.22
N ILE A 5 2.67 -1.93 18.58
CA ILE A 5 2.54 -1.95 17.11
C ILE A 5 2.53 -0.50 16.62
N PRO A 6 3.44 -0.12 15.71
CA PRO A 6 3.53 1.25 15.23
C PRO A 6 2.33 1.65 14.37
N TYR A 7 1.83 2.87 14.56
CA TYR A 7 0.98 3.54 13.57
C TYR A 7 1.48 4.96 13.31
N ILE A 8 1.21 5.89 14.23
CA ILE A 8 1.71 7.27 14.22
C ILE A 8 2.53 7.47 15.50
N SER A 9 3.74 8.01 15.39
CA SER A 9 4.58 8.32 16.55
C SER A 9 4.12 9.62 17.21
N ILE A 10 3.98 9.60 18.54
CA ILE A 10 3.55 10.74 19.38
C ILE A 10 4.71 11.07 20.31
N ASP A 11 5.19 12.31 20.27
CA ASP A 11 6.36 12.76 21.05
C ASP A 11 7.62 11.88 20.86
N GLY A 12 7.79 11.31 19.66
CA GLY A 12 8.94 10.48 19.32
C GLY A 12 8.85 9.03 19.79
N ALA A 13 7.67 8.56 20.20
CA ALA A 13 7.43 7.15 20.53
C ALA A 13 6.17 6.62 19.85
N TYR A 14 6.23 5.40 19.32
CA TYR A 14 5.04 4.68 18.88
C TYR A 14 4.19 4.28 20.09
N PRO A 15 2.85 4.42 20.00
CA PRO A 15 1.96 4.06 21.09
C PRO A 15 2.04 2.56 21.40
N THR A 16 1.76 2.21 22.66
CA THR A 16 1.58 0.80 23.04
C THR A 16 0.39 0.22 22.32
N TRP A 17 0.50 -1.06 22.01
CA TRP A 17 -0.55 -1.78 21.32
C TRP A 17 -1.85 -1.77 22.12
N ASP A 18 -2.95 -1.59 21.41
CA ASP A 18 -4.31 -1.71 21.94
C ASP A 18 -4.95 -2.95 21.31
N GLU A 19 -5.31 -3.94 22.14
CA GLU A 19 -5.98 -5.18 21.71
C GLU A 19 -7.23 -4.89 20.87
N SER A 20 -7.93 -3.78 21.14
CA SER A 20 -9.11 -3.38 20.38
C SER A 20 -8.80 -2.97 18.94
N MET A 21 -7.54 -2.69 18.63
CA MET A 21 -7.05 -2.27 17.31
C MET A 21 -6.30 -3.39 16.56
N ILE A 22 -6.46 -4.65 16.96
CA ILE A 22 -5.75 -5.76 16.32
C ILE A 22 -5.99 -5.87 14.81
N ASN A 23 -7.20 -5.51 14.36
CA ASN A 23 -7.61 -5.52 12.97
C ASN A 23 -7.20 -4.25 12.19
N TRP A 24 -6.44 -3.35 12.81
CA TRP A 24 -6.06 -2.08 12.20
C TRP A 24 -5.11 -2.31 11.02
N TRP A 25 -5.48 -1.78 9.86
CA TRP A 25 -4.86 -2.08 8.55
C TRP A 25 -3.34 -1.88 8.47
N THR A 26 -2.77 -1.01 9.30
CA THR A 26 -1.31 -0.74 9.28
C THR A 26 -0.47 -1.72 10.08
N ASN A 27 -1.09 -2.62 10.86
CA ASN A 27 -0.35 -3.45 11.80
C ASN A 27 0.65 -4.41 11.13
N GLY A 28 0.47 -4.71 9.83
CA GLY A 28 1.40 -5.55 9.08
C GLY A 28 2.72 -4.87 8.70
N PHE A 29 2.75 -3.54 8.54
CA PHE A 29 3.93 -2.84 8.00
C PHE A 29 5.18 -2.99 8.87
N TRP A 30 5.03 -3.04 10.20
CA TRP A 30 6.18 -3.33 11.09
C TRP A 30 6.77 -4.72 10.84
N GLY A 31 5.92 -5.73 10.69
CA GLY A 31 6.35 -7.07 10.30
C GLY A 31 7.08 -7.07 8.96
N GLY A 32 6.58 -6.27 8.01
CA GLY A 32 7.21 -6.07 6.71
C GLY A 32 8.60 -5.42 6.80
N ILE A 33 8.79 -4.43 7.68
CA ILE A 33 10.10 -3.84 7.96
C ILE A 33 11.03 -4.92 8.53
N MET A 34 10.58 -5.68 9.52
CA MET A 34 11.39 -6.72 10.16
C MET A 34 11.78 -7.83 9.18
N TRP A 35 10.86 -8.32 8.34
CA TRP A 35 11.19 -9.32 7.32
C TRP A 35 12.16 -8.80 6.26
N GLN A 36 12.04 -7.53 5.85
CA GLN A 36 13.01 -6.88 4.96
C GLN A 36 14.41 -6.81 5.56
N LEU A 37 14.52 -6.41 6.83
CA LEU A 37 15.80 -6.37 7.52
C LEU A 37 16.37 -7.77 7.75
N TYR A 38 15.54 -8.76 8.09
CA TYR A 38 15.97 -10.16 8.17
C TYR A 38 16.53 -10.65 6.84
N HIS A 39 15.86 -10.39 5.71
CA HIS A 39 16.36 -10.77 4.40
C HIS A 39 17.69 -10.08 4.05
N ALA A 40 17.80 -8.78 4.33
CA ALA A 40 18.96 -7.97 3.97
C ALA A 40 20.21 -8.27 4.83
N GLU A 41 20.03 -8.54 6.12
CA GLU A 41 21.12 -8.64 7.10
C GLU A 41 21.29 -10.05 7.70
N ASN A 42 20.34 -10.96 7.45
CA ASN A 42 20.31 -12.33 7.98
C ASN A 42 20.43 -12.39 9.53
N ASN A 43 19.85 -11.41 10.23
CA ASN A 43 19.83 -11.35 11.69
C ASN A 43 18.53 -11.94 12.25
N SER A 44 18.64 -13.00 13.05
CA SER A 44 17.51 -13.72 13.66
C SER A 44 16.65 -12.86 14.59
N ASP A 45 17.18 -11.77 15.16
CA ASP A 45 16.41 -10.90 16.03
C ASP A 45 15.23 -10.26 15.28
N TYR A 46 15.43 -9.88 14.02
CA TYR A 46 14.38 -9.34 13.16
C TYR A 46 13.32 -10.42 12.85
N MET A 47 13.75 -11.65 12.56
CA MET A 47 12.84 -12.77 12.35
C MET A 47 11.99 -13.03 13.61
N SER A 48 12.61 -13.05 14.79
CA SER A 48 11.90 -13.27 16.05
C SER A 48 10.86 -12.19 16.33
N GLU A 49 11.18 -10.92 16.07
CA GLU A 49 10.21 -9.82 16.21
C GLU A 49 9.06 -9.94 15.19
N ALA A 50 9.37 -10.24 13.93
CA ALA A 50 8.36 -10.40 12.87
C ALA A 50 7.39 -11.56 13.16
N SER A 51 7.92 -12.72 13.56
CA SER A 51 7.12 -13.89 13.92
C SER A 51 6.25 -13.64 15.15
N CYS A 52 6.77 -12.91 16.14
CA CYS A 52 5.99 -12.54 17.32
C CYS A 52 4.78 -11.66 16.95
N LEU A 53 4.97 -10.68 16.07
CA LEU A 53 3.85 -9.86 15.56
C LEU A 53 2.84 -10.73 14.78
N GLU A 54 3.31 -11.62 13.92
CA GLU A 54 2.44 -12.51 13.14
C GLU A 54 1.55 -13.38 14.03
N GLU A 55 2.11 -13.98 15.09
CA GLU A 55 1.37 -14.77 16.07
C GLU A 55 0.29 -13.94 16.78
N HIS A 56 0.59 -12.69 17.11
CA HIS A 56 -0.41 -11.80 17.71
C HIS A 56 -1.53 -11.50 16.73
N LEU A 57 -1.22 -11.18 15.47
CA LEU A 57 -2.21 -10.89 14.43
C LEU A 57 -3.13 -12.07 14.12
N GLU A 58 -2.78 -13.30 14.48
CA GLU A 58 -3.66 -14.45 14.31
C GLU A 58 -5.00 -14.29 15.03
N LYS A 59 -5.01 -13.62 16.20
CA LYS A 59 -6.24 -13.35 16.95
C LYS A 59 -7.22 -12.45 16.17
N ALA A 60 -6.76 -11.68 15.19
CA ALA A 60 -7.61 -10.88 14.30
C ALA A 60 -8.66 -11.74 13.59
N PHE A 61 -8.33 -13.00 13.28
CA PHE A 61 -9.27 -13.90 12.62
C PHE A 61 -10.40 -14.42 13.52
N GLU A 62 -10.32 -14.24 14.85
CA GLU A 62 -11.44 -14.51 15.76
C GLU A 62 -12.58 -13.51 15.55
N HIS A 63 -12.25 -12.32 15.05
CA HIS A 63 -13.17 -11.24 14.70
C HIS A 63 -13.08 -10.89 13.22
N PHE A 64 -13.15 -11.92 12.36
CA PHE A 64 -12.97 -11.76 10.91
C PHE A 64 -14.00 -10.81 10.26
N ASP A 65 -15.14 -10.58 10.90
CA ASP A 65 -16.17 -9.62 10.50
C ASP A 65 -15.71 -8.16 10.62
N LEU A 66 -14.69 -7.90 11.43
CA LEU A 66 -14.05 -6.59 11.56
C LEU A 66 -12.93 -6.37 10.53
N LEU A 67 -12.47 -7.43 9.87
CA LEU A 67 -11.50 -7.33 8.79
C LEU A 67 -12.15 -6.78 7.52
N ASP A 68 -11.40 -5.95 6.80
CA ASP A 68 -11.84 -5.35 5.56
C ASP A 68 -10.92 -5.75 4.40
N HIS A 69 -10.85 -5.00 3.31
CA HIS A 69 -9.97 -5.36 2.19
C HIS A 69 -8.47 -5.24 2.48
N ASP A 70 -8.08 -4.59 3.59
CA ASP A 70 -6.68 -4.35 3.93
C ASP A 70 -5.98 -5.57 4.56
N VAL A 71 -6.63 -6.73 4.54
CA VAL A 71 -5.99 -7.99 4.93
C VAL A 71 -4.74 -8.31 4.08
N GLY A 72 -4.62 -7.76 2.87
CA GLY A 72 -3.38 -7.82 2.11
C GLY A 72 -2.24 -7.11 2.82
N PHE A 73 -2.43 -5.86 3.25
CA PHE A 73 -1.43 -5.12 4.03
C PHE A 73 -1.05 -5.82 5.33
N LEU A 74 -2.00 -6.48 5.99
CA LEU A 74 -1.72 -7.23 7.21
C LEU A 74 -0.89 -8.49 6.96
N TRP A 75 -1.31 -9.35 6.03
CA TRP A 75 -0.76 -10.71 5.89
C TRP A 75 0.26 -10.90 4.76
N LEU A 76 0.33 -10.01 3.76
CA LEU A 76 1.47 -10.00 2.83
C LEU A 76 2.77 -9.70 3.59
N HIS A 77 2.71 -8.69 4.46
CA HIS A 77 3.86 -8.20 5.22
C HIS A 77 4.25 -9.07 6.41
N THR A 78 3.42 -10.05 6.79
CA THR A 78 3.68 -10.93 7.94
C THR A 78 3.77 -12.36 7.47
N ALA A 79 2.65 -13.10 7.45
CA ALA A 79 2.64 -14.53 7.21
C ALA A 79 3.12 -14.94 5.80
N VAL A 80 2.79 -14.18 4.76
CA VAL A 80 3.25 -14.49 3.39
C VAL A 80 4.75 -14.21 3.26
N ALA A 81 5.24 -13.07 3.77
CA ALA A 81 6.66 -12.77 3.82
C ALA A 81 7.46 -13.83 4.59
N HIS A 82 6.95 -14.25 5.76
CA HIS A 82 7.50 -15.34 6.54
C HIS A 82 7.60 -16.63 5.72
N TYR A 83 6.49 -17.08 5.12
CA TYR A 83 6.48 -18.28 4.29
C TYR A 83 7.46 -18.21 3.12
N ARG A 84 7.55 -17.07 2.43
CA ARG A 84 8.48 -16.88 1.30
C ARG A 84 9.93 -17.04 1.72
N LEU A 85 10.30 -16.63 2.94
CA LEU A 85 11.67 -16.66 3.42
C LEU A 85 12.05 -17.97 4.12
N THR A 86 11.10 -18.65 4.78
CA THR A 86 11.41 -19.83 5.61
C THR A 86 10.76 -21.12 5.13
N GLY A 87 9.71 -21.04 4.30
CA GLY A 87 8.88 -22.17 3.93
C GLY A 87 7.94 -22.65 5.03
N ASP A 88 7.72 -21.87 6.10
CA ASP A 88 6.91 -22.28 7.24
C ASP A 88 5.44 -22.61 6.86
N PRO A 89 4.96 -23.84 7.10
CA PRO A 89 3.63 -24.25 6.67
C PRO A 89 2.50 -23.58 7.46
N THR A 90 2.75 -23.14 8.69
CA THR A 90 1.77 -22.41 9.52
C THR A 90 1.58 -21.00 8.97
N ALA A 91 2.67 -20.32 8.63
CA ALA A 91 2.65 -19.02 7.97
C ALA A 91 1.91 -19.09 6.63
N ARG A 92 2.16 -20.14 5.84
CA ARG A 92 1.41 -20.41 4.61
C ARG A 92 -0.10 -20.52 4.88
N GLN A 93 -0.50 -21.28 5.90
CA GLN A 93 -1.92 -21.45 6.25
C GLN A 93 -2.57 -20.12 6.66
N ARG A 94 -1.87 -19.29 7.44
CA ARG A 94 -2.32 -17.95 7.85
C ARG A 94 -2.53 -17.05 6.62
N GLY A 95 -1.57 -17.03 5.69
CA GLY A 95 -1.71 -16.29 4.43
C GLY A 95 -2.91 -16.75 3.59
N LEU A 96 -3.12 -18.06 3.46
CA LEU A 96 -4.27 -18.60 2.71
C LEU A 96 -5.61 -18.26 3.38
N ARG A 97 -5.65 -18.23 4.71
CA ARG A 97 -6.83 -17.76 5.46
C ARG A 97 -7.13 -16.29 5.17
N ALA A 98 -6.10 -15.43 5.16
CA ALA A 98 -6.26 -14.02 4.79
C ALA A 98 -6.77 -13.85 3.36
N ALA A 99 -6.26 -14.65 2.41
CA ALA A 99 -6.71 -14.62 1.03
C ALA A 99 -8.19 -15.00 0.90
N ALA A 100 -8.64 -16.02 1.66
CA ALA A 100 -10.05 -16.41 1.70
C ALA A 100 -10.95 -15.28 2.27
N VAL A 101 -10.47 -14.57 3.30
CA VAL A 101 -11.17 -13.38 3.83
C VAL A 101 -11.30 -12.32 2.75
N LEU A 102 -10.21 -11.96 2.06
CA LEU A 102 -10.24 -10.96 0.99
C LEU A 102 -11.18 -11.36 -0.17
N ALA A 103 -11.10 -12.63 -0.61
CA ALA A 103 -11.95 -13.16 -1.68
C ALA A 103 -13.42 -13.16 -1.30
N SER A 104 -13.77 -13.37 -0.02
CA SER A 104 -15.16 -13.34 0.45
C SER A 104 -15.84 -11.97 0.28
N ARG A 105 -15.06 -10.91 0.08
CA ARG A 105 -15.54 -9.54 -0.13
C ARG A 105 -15.82 -9.21 -1.60
N TYR A 106 -15.63 -10.18 -2.50
CA TYR A 106 -15.93 -10.02 -3.92
C TYR A 106 -17.45 -9.86 -4.14
N CYS A 107 -17.83 -8.80 -4.83
CA CYS A 107 -19.20 -8.49 -5.23
C CYS A 107 -19.40 -8.91 -6.69
N PRO A 108 -20.03 -10.06 -6.99
CA PRO A 108 -20.04 -10.61 -8.34
C PRO A 108 -20.80 -9.76 -9.37
N ALA A 109 -21.86 -9.07 -8.98
CA ALA A 109 -22.65 -8.24 -9.90
C ALA A 109 -21.86 -7.03 -10.42
N GLY A 110 -21.02 -6.44 -9.57
CA GLY A 110 -20.19 -5.30 -9.93
C GLY A 110 -18.74 -5.62 -10.23
N GLU A 111 -18.32 -6.87 -10.05
CA GLU A 111 -16.97 -7.37 -10.34
C GLU A 111 -15.84 -6.61 -9.60
N TYR A 112 -16.09 -6.23 -8.35
CA TYR A 112 -15.10 -5.56 -7.48
C TYR A 112 -15.02 -6.23 -6.10
N ILE A 113 -14.04 -5.81 -5.31
CA ILE A 113 -13.88 -6.23 -3.91
C ILE A 113 -14.36 -5.07 -3.04
N ARG A 114 -15.34 -5.32 -2.18
CA ARG A 114 -15.84 -4.31 -1.24
C ARG A 114 -14.74 -3.92 -0.25
N ALA A 115 -14.47 -2.63 -0.16
CA ALA A 115 -13.43 -2.07 0.69
C ALA A 115 -13.79 -2.19 2.17
N TRP A 116 -14.62 -1.30 2.72
CA TRP A 116 -14.95 -1.24 4.15
C TRP A 116 -16.26 -1.94 4.54
N ASN A 117 -16.41 -2.23 5.84
CA ASN A 117 -17.61 -2.82 6.45
C ASN A 117 -18.66 -1.74 6.81
N ARG A 118 -19.09 -0.93 5.83
CA ARG A 118 -20.09 0.13 6.06
C ARG A 118 -21.49 -0.38 5.70
N PRO A 119 -22.45 -0.41 6.64
CA PRO A 119 -23.81 -0.86 6.34
C PRO A 119 -24.46 0.00 5.24
N GLY A 120 -25.01 -0.67 4.22
CA GLY A 120 -25.74 -0.02 3.12
C GLY A 120 -24.88 0.72 2.09
N LEU A 121 -23.55 0.67 2.21
CA LEU A 121 -22.62 1.26 1.24
C LEU A 121 -21.66 0.18 0.75
N SER A 122 -21.58 0.01 -0.57
CA SER A 122 -20.55 -0.82 -1.18
C SER A 122 -19.59 0.04 -1.98
N GLN A 123 -18.32 0.00 -1.58
CA GLN A 123 -17.30 0.92 -2.05
C GLN A 123 -16.08 0.15 -2.56
N MET A 124 -15.53 0.60 -3.67
CA MET A 124 -14.20 0.21 -4.16
C MET A 124 -13.24 1.37 -3.90
N ILE A 125 -12.04 1.09 -3.40
CA ILE A 125 -11.04 2.11 -3.05
C ILE A 125 -9.71 1.70 -3.68
N ILE A 126 -8.94 2.70 -4.13
CA ILE A 126 -7.71 2.49 -4.92
C ILE A 126 -6.61 1.74 -4.16
N ASP A 127 -6.50 1.87 -2.84
CA ASP A 127 -5.58 1.07 -2.01
C ASP A 127 -5.79 -0.45 -2.13
N CYS A 128 -6.98 -0.90 -2.52
CA CYS A 128 -7.24 -2.32 -2.75
C CYS A 128 -6.29 -2.94 -3.78
N VAL A 129 -5.78 -2.17 -4.77
CA VAL A 129 -4.81 -2.70 -5.74
C VAL A 129 -3.51 -3.20 -5.09
N MET A 130 -3.14 -2.67 -3.93
CA MET A 130 -1.99 -3.12 -3.14
C MET A 130 -2.29 -4.39 -2.33
N ASN A 131 -3.56 -4.73 -2.15
CA ASN A 131 -4.01 -5.92 -1.42
C ASN A 131 -4.20 -7.14 -2.35
N LEU A 132 -4.39 -6.92 -3.65
CA LEU A 132 -4.58 -7.98 -4.66
C LEU A 132 -3.40 -8.96 -4.84
N PRO A 133 -2.12 -8.59 -4.61
CA PRO A 133 -1.02 -9.54 -4.62
C PRO A 133 -1.26 -10.76 -3.71
N LEU A 134 -2.03 -10.61 -2.62
CA LEU A 134 -2.43 -11.72 -1.75
C LEU A 134 -3.25 -12.78 -2.49
N LEU A 135 -4.18 -12.36 -3.37
CA LEU A 135 -5.00 -13.28 -4.15
C LEU A 135 -4.19 -13.96 -5.26
N PHE A 136 -3.29 -13.22 -5.91
CA PHE A 136 -2.39 -13.82 -6.89
C PHE A 136 -1.44 -14.85 -6.26
N TRP A 137 -0.89 -14.54 -5.09
CA TRP A 137 -0.07 -15.46 -4.30
C TRP A 137 -0.87 -16.71 -3.89
N ALA A 138 -2.09 -16.55 -3.37
CA ALA A 138 -2.93 -17.69 -3.00
C ALA A 138 -3.26 -18.59 -4.20
N ALA A 139 -3.51 -18.01 -5.37
CA ALA A 139 -3.70 -18.76 -6.60
C ALA A 139 -2.45 -19.58 -6.97
N SER A 140 -1.25 -18.99 -6.87
CA SER A 140 0.01 -19.72 -7.12
C SER A 140 0.29 -20.82 -6.09
N GLU A 141 -0.21 -20.66 -4.87
CA GLU A 141 -0.14 -21.66 -3.80
C GLU A 141 -1.19 -22.77 -3.93
N GLY A 142 -2.00 -22.78 -4.98
CA GLY A 142 -2.97 -23.85 -5.24
C GLY A 142 -4.32 -23.67 -4.56
N ALA A 143 -4.67 -22.47 -4.09
CA ALA A 143 -6.00 -22.18 -3.57
C ALA A 143 -7.09 -22.19 -4.66
N GLY A 144 -6.69 -22.05 -5.92
CA GLY A 144 -7.56 -22.13 -7.11
C GLY A 144 -7.52 -20.85 -7.96
N ASP A 145 -7.86 -20.98 -9.24
CA ASP A 145 -7.73 -19.86 -10.20
C ASP A 145 -8.77 -18.75 -9.99
N HIS A 146 -9.87 -19.02 -9.28
CA HIS A 146 -10.88 -18.00 -8.96
C HIS A 146 -10.30 -16.81 -8.18
N TYR A 147 -9.27 -17.02 -7.34
CA TYR A 147 -8.56 -15.93 -6.66
C TYR A 147 -7.91 -14.95 -7.67
N ARG A 148 -7.28 -15.48 -8.73
CA ARG A 148 -6.70 -14.68 -9.82
C ARG A 148 -7.80 -13.94 -10.60
N GLN A 149 -8.92 -14.59 -10.88
CA GLN A 149 -10.04 -14.00 -11.61
C GLN A 149 -10.66 -12.82 -10.82
N ILE A 150 -10.91 -13.00 -9.53
CA ILE A 150 -11.40 -11.94 -8.62
C ILE A 150 -10.47 -10.72 -8.66
N ALA A 151 -9.15 -10.94 -8.57
CA ALA A 151 -8.17 -9.85 -8.62
C ALA A 151 -8.19 -9.12 -9.97
N ILE A 152 -8.25 -9.86 -11.09
CA ILE A 152 -8.32 -9.29 -12.45
C ILE A 152 -9.59 -8.48 -12.66
N HIS A 153 -10.73 -8.99 -12.22
CA HIS A 153 -12.01 -8.29 -12.30
C HIS A 153 -11.95 -6.94 -11.56
N HIS A 154 -11.44 -6.94 -10.33
CA HIS A 154 -11.25 -5.70 -9.57
C HIS A 154 -10.33 -4.71 -10.31
N LEU A 155 -9.19 -5.17 -10.83
CA LEU A 155 -8.24 -4.33 -11.57
C LEU A 155 -8.88 -3.72 -12.82
N ASP A 156 -9.69 -4.47 -13.55
CA ASP A 156 -10.39 -3.97 -14.72
C ASP A 156 -11.39 -2.86 -14.36
N ARG A 157 -12.04 -2.95 -13.19
CA ARG A 157 -12.91 -1.86 -12.67
C ARG A 157 -12.11 -0.64 -12.23
N VAL A 158 -10.92 -0.83 -11.67
CA VAL A 158 -9.98 0.27 -11.36
C VAL A 158 -9.63 1.04 -12.63
N LEU A 159 -9.28 0.35 -13.72
CA LEU A 159 -8.95 0.99 -15.00
C LEU A 159 -10.10 1.83 -15.55
N THR A 160 -11.35 1.39 -15.38
CA THR A 160 -12.51 2.09 -15.98
C THR A 160 -13.07 3.20 -15.10
N HIS A 161 -12.99 3.09 -13.77
CA HIS A 161 -13.72 3.99 -12.86
C HIS A 161 -12.83 4.79 -11.92
N ILE A 162 -11.61 4.31 -11.62
CA ILE A 162 -10.69 5.01 -10.72
C ILE A 162 -9.71 5.89 -11.50
N ILE A 163 -9.07 5.33 -12.53
CA ILE A 163 -8.07 6.06 -13.32
C ILE A 163 -8.78 7.02 -14.28
N ARG A 164 -8.51 8.32 -14.16
CA ARG A 164 -9.02 9.34 -15.09
C ARG A 164 -8.10 9.46 -16.31
N GLU A 165 -8.63 10.04 -17.38
CA GLU A 165 -7.90 10.18 -18.65
C GLU A 165 -6.59 10.98 -18.53
N ASP A 166 -6.51 11.91 -17.58
CA ASP A 166 -5.32 12.73 -17.33
C ASP A 166 -4.27 12.06 -16.44
N GLY A 167 -4.52 10.81 -16.00
CA GLY A 167 -3.64 10.06 -15.11
C GLY A 167 -3.86 10.32 -13.62
N SER A 168 -4.76 11.21 -13.24
CA SER A 168 -5.19 11.35 -11.85
C SER A 168 -6.17 10.24 -11.45
N CYS A 169 -6.17 9.85 -10.18
CA CYS A 169 -7.08 8.82 -9.65
C CYS A 169 -8.23 9.41 -8.81
N ASN A 170 -9.44 8.86 -8.96
CA ASN A 170 -10.47 8.90 -7.93
C ASN A 170 -10.01 8.11 -6.69
N HIS A 171 -10.43 8.50 -5.49
CA HIS A 171 -10.11 7.71 -4.30
C HIS A 171 -11.08 6.53 -4.13
N ILE A 172 -12.38 6.80 -4.27
CA ILE A 172 -13.48 5.87 -3.97
C ILE A 172 -14.47 5.86 -5.13
N VAL A 173 -15.03 4.70 -5.44
CA VAL A 173 -16.25 4.56 -6.25
C VAL A 173 -17.29 3.79 -5.45
N GLU A 174 -18.50 4.31 -5.41
CA GLU A 174 -19.65 3.68 -4.74
C GLU A 174 -20.51 2.96 -5.78
N PHE A 175 -20.94 1.74 -5.44
CA PHE A 175 -21.71 0.88 -6.33
C PHE A 175 -23.01 0.42 -5.67
N ASP A 176 -24.02 0.18 -6.50
CA ASP A 176 -25.13 -0.69 -6.12
C ASP A 176 -24.61 -2.13 -6.11
N GLU A 177 -24.67 -2.80 -4.95
CA GLU A 177 -24.12 -4.16 -4.79
C GLU A 177 -24.93 -5.22 -5.56
N ALA A 178 -26.22 -4.96 -5.82
CA ALA A 178 -27.10 -5.90 -6.51
C ALA A 178 -26.97 -5.79 -8.04
N THR A 179 -26.80 -4.58 -8.58
CA THR A 179 -26.74 -4.35 -10.04
C THR A 179 -25.31 -4.16 -10.56
N GLY A 180 -24.37 -3.75 -9.70
CA GLY A 180 -23.02 -3.39 -10.11
C GLY A 180 -22.90 -2.01 -10.78
N GLU A 181 -23.96 -1.20 -10.76
CA GLU A 181 -23.97 0.16 -11.31
C GLU A 181 -23.21 1.13 -10.39
N VAL A 182 -22.50 2.09 -10.99
CA VAL A 182 -21.84 3.16 -10.25
C VAL A 182 -22.91 4.14 -9.76
N LEU A 183 -22.94 4.37 -8.45
CA LEU A 183 -23.85 5.32 -7.81
C LEU A 183 -23.21 6.70 -7.65
N ASN A 184 -21.94 6.75 -7.25
CA ASN A 184 -21.26 7.98 -6.88
C ASN A 184 -19.72 7.82 -6.83
N ILE A 185 -19.00 8.93 -6.87
CA ILE A 185 -17.53 8.99 -6.81
C ILE A 185 -17.11 10.12 -5.84
N PRO A 186 -17.10 9.86 -4.52
CA PRO A 186 -16.81 10.88 -3.53
C PRO A 186 -15.31 11.21 -3.46
N GLY A 187 -14.96 12.40 -2.96
CA GLY A 187 -13.57 12.85 -2.79
C GLY A 187 -12.73 12.04 -1.80
N GLY A 188 -13.38 11.38 -0.84
CA GLY A 188 -12.72 10.46 0.08
C GLY A 188 -11.72 11.13 1.02
N GLN A 189 -10.43 10.77 0.93
CA GLN A 189 -9.37 11.28 1.82
C GLN A 189 -8.63 12.51 1.27
N GLY A 190 -8.86 12.86 0.00
CA GLY A 190 -8.28 14.02 -0.67
C GLY A 190 -8.92 15.35 -0.26
N TYR A 191 -8.49 16.43 -0.92
CA TYR A 191 -9.01 17.76 -0.72
C TYR A 191 -10.51 17.87 -1.01
N GLY A 192 -11.01 17.18 -2.04
CA GLY A 192 -12.43 17.22 -2.38
C GLY A 192 -12.79 16.29 -3.52
N GLU A 193 -14.04 16.37 -3.97
CA GLU A 193 -14.45 15.68 -5.20
C GLU A 193 -13.61 16.19 -6.38
N ASN A 194 -13.21 15.27 -7.27
CA ASN A 194 -12.34 15.55 -8.42
C ASN A 194 -10.94 16.10 -8.09
N SER A 195 -10.55 16.13 -6.81
CA SER A 195 -9.18 16.39 -6.41
C SER A 195 -8.29 15.18 -6.67
N SER A 196 -7.00 15.31 -6.38
CA SER A 196 -5.98 14.32 -6.71
C SER A 196 -5.12 14.01 -5.50
N TRP A 197 -5.69 13.23 -4.58
CA TRP A 197 -5.00 12.73 -3.40
C TRP A 197 -3.75 11.94 -3.78
N SER A 198 -2.59 12.36 -3.26
CA SER A 198 -1.28 11.89 -3.72
C SER A 198 -1.04 10.42 -3.36
N ARG A 199 -1.44 9.97 -2.18
CA ARG A 199 -1.29 8.55 -1.81
C ARG A 199 -2.20 7.62 -2.61
N GLY A 200 -3.36 8.11 -3.03
CA GLY A 200 -4.20 7.38 -3.99
C GLY A 200 -3.50 7.17 -5.33
N GLN A 201 -2.73 8.18 -5.78
CA GLN A 201 -1.88 8.02 -6.97
C GLN A 201 -0.76 7.00 -6.72
N SER A 202 -0.09 7.06 -5.56
CA SER A 202 1.03 6.14 -5.28
C SER A 202 0.58 4.68 -5.19
N TRP A 203 -0.59 4.41 -4.60
CA TRP A 203 -1.24 3.10 -4.62
C TRP A 203 -1.51 2.60 -6.04
N ALA A 204 -2.04 3.46 -6.90
CA ALA A 204 -2.28 3.12 -8.29
C ALA A 204 -0.97 2.82 -9.04
N ILE A 205 0.07 3.65 -8.88
CA ILE A 205 1.38 3.44 -9.51
C ILE A 205 1.92 2.06 -9.13
N TYR A 206 2.04 1.78 -7.83
CA TYR A 206 2.69 0.56 -7.38
C TYR A 206 1.79 -0.66 -7.61
N GLY A 207 0.52 -0.60 -7.23
CA GLY A 207 -0.39 -1.74 -7.34
C GLY A 207 -0.68 -2.15 -8.78
N LEU A 208 -0.76 -1.22 -9.74
CA LEU A 208 -0.92 -1.56 -11.16
C LEU A 208 0.37 -2.14 -11.76
N ALA A 209 1.54 -1.69 -11.31
CA ALA A 209 2.81 -2.28 -11.72
C ALA A 209 2.94 -3.72 -11.18
N LEU A 210 2.56 -3.95 -9.91
CA LEU A 210 2.43 -5.29 -9.33
C LEU A 210 1.40 -6.14 -10.07
N ALA A 211 0.25 -5.58 -10.44
CA ALA A 211 -0.74 -6.29 -11.26
C ALA A 211 -0.16 -6.77 -12.60
N TYR A 212 0.66 -5.95 -13.26
CA TYR A 212 1.38 -6.38 -14.46
C TYR A 212 2.37 -7.51 -14.15
N ARG A 213 3.11 -7.45 -13.03
CA ARG A 213 4.00 -8.55 -12.60
C ARG A 213 3.26 -9.90 -12.60
N TYR A 214 2.07 -9.96 -12.03
CA TYR A 214 1.30 -11.21 -11.88
C TYR A 214 0.52 -11.67 -13.11
N THR A 215 0.14 -10.74 -13.98
CA THR A 215 -0.81 -11.03 -15.09
C THR A 215 -0.20 -10.88 -16.47
N LYS A 216 0.88 -10.10 -16.60
CA LYS A 216 1.47 -9.67 -17.88
C LYS A 216 0.48 -8.95 -18.81
N LYS A 217 -0.64 -8.44 -18.28
CA LYS A 217 -1.63 -7.69 -19.06
C LYS A 217 -1.14 -6.26 -19.25
N THR A 218 -0.73 -5.91 -20.47
CA THR A 218 -0.10 -4.62 -20.81
C THR A 218 -0.95 -3.41 -20.42
N SER A 219 -2.28 -3.52 -20.36
CA SER A 219 -3.16 -2.44 -19.92
C SER A 219 -2.84 -1.96 -18.48
N TYR A 220 -2.44 -2.86 -17.58
CA TYR A 220 -2.05 -2.48 -16.21
C TYR A 220 -0.73 -1.73 -16.18
N LEU A 221 0.28 -2.18 -16.94
CA LEU A 221 1.55 -1.47 -17.03
C LEU A 221 1.36 -0.08 -17.64
N ASN A 222 0.58 0.03 -18.72
CA ASN A 222 0.30 1.32 -19.35
C ASN A 222 -0.41 2.27 -18.38
N ALA A 223 -1.40 1.78 -17.63
CA ALA A 223 -2.07 2.60 -16.62
C ALA A 223 -1.11 3.03 -15.49
N ALA A 224 -0.26 2.12 -14.99
CA ALA A 224 0.78 2.47 -14.02
C ALA A 224 1.71 3.58 -14.53
N LYS A 225 2.12 3.50 -15.81
CA LYS A 225 2.94 4.54 -16.47
C LYS A 225 2.19 5.87 -16.55
N THR A 226 0.92 5.87 -16.97
CA THR A 226 0.09 7.09 -17.06
C THR A 226 -0.01 7.80 -15.71
N VAL A 227 -0.35 7.07 -14.64
CA VAL A 227 -0.43 7.64 -13.29
C VAL A 227 0.93 8.11 -12.80
N ALA A 228 2.00 7.35 -13.08
CA ALA A 228 3.36 7.74 -12.73
C ALA A 228 3.77 9.04 -13.41
N HIS A 229 3.46 9.22 -14.70
CA HIS A 229 3.78 10.46 -15.41
C HIS A 229 3.04 11.66 -14.83
N TYR A 230 1.76 11.51 -14.50
CA TYR A 230 1.00 12.55 -13.80
C TYR A 230 1.59 12.87 -12.42
N PHE A 231 1.93 11.86 -11.62
CA PHE A 231 2.55 12.05 -10.31
C PHE A 231 3.90 12.77 -10.41
N LEU A 232 4.78 12.32 -11.32
CA LEU A 232 6.10 12.90 -11.57
C LEU A 232 6.02 14.37 -11.99
N ALA A 233 5.06 14.71 -12.86
CA ALA A 233 4.84 16.09 -13.28
C ALA A 233 4.46 17.00 -12.10
N ASN A 234 3.64 16.50 -11.17
CA ASN A 234 3.24 17.25 -9.98
C ASN A 234 4.39 17.41 -8.98
N ILE A 235 5.10 16.32 -8.65
CA ILE A 235 6.17 16.40 -7.65
C ILE A 235 7.41 17.14 -8.16
N ALA A 236 7.61 17.25 -9.47
CA ALA A 236 8.68 18.07 -10.04
C ALA A 236 8.54 19.57 -9.71
N LEU A 237 7.31 20.02 -9.37
CA LEU A 237 7.04 21.40 -8.94
C LEU A 237 7.36 21.64 -7.46
N THR A 238 7.62 20.58 -6.71
CA THR A 238 7.81 20.58 -5.24
C THR A 238 9.08 19.83 -4.87
N ASP A 239 10.13 19.95 -5.68
CA ASP A 239 11.45 19.33 -5.46
C ASP A 239 11.39 17.82 -5.16
N TYR A 240 10.53 17.09 -5.89
CA TYR A 240 10.34 15.64 -5.81
C TYR A 240 9.78 15.12 -4.46
N VAL A 241 9.05 15.96 -3.71
CA VAL A 241 8.19 15.51 -2.59
C VAL A 241 6.73 15.85 -2.85
N SER A 242 5.81 14.94 -2.55
CA SER A 242 4.40 15.14 -2.86
C SER A 242 3.67 16.00 -1.82
N LEU A 243 2.74 16.84 -2.29
CA LEU A 243 1.70 17.43 -1.45
C LEU A 243 0.68 16.34 -1.06
N ILE A 244 -0.14 16.57 -0.02
CA ILE A 244 -1.24 15.66 0.33
C ILE A 244 -2.20 15.47 -0.86
N ASP A 245 -2.48 16.55 -1.58
CA ASP A 245 -3.36 16.54 -2.74
C ASP A 245 -2.83 17.52 -3.79
N PHE A 246 -2.67 17.04 -5.03
CA PHE A 246 -2.11 17.85 -6.12
C PHE A 246 -3.06 18.92 -6.66
N ARG A 247 -4.33 18.90 -6.24
CA ARG A 247 -5.37 19.88 -6.61
C ARG A 247 -5.91 20.64 -5.40
N ALA A 248 -5.22 20.61 -4.27
CA ALA A 248 -5.51 21.49 -3.14
C ALA A 248 -5.14 22.95 -3.47
N PRO A 249 -5.69 23.93 -2.73
CA PRO A 249 -5.24 25.31 -2.77
C PRO A 249 -3.73 25.41 -2.48
N ALA A 250 -3.07 26.43 -3.03
CA ALA A 250 -1.64 26.65 -2.83
C ALA A 250 -1.28 26.90 -1.35
N ASP A 251 -2.20 27.50 -0.59
CA ASP A 251 -2.02 27.79 0.84
C ASP A 251 -3.20 27.25 1.66
N PRO A 252 -2.95 26.63 2.83
CA PRO A 252 -1.62 26.23 3.35
C PRO A 252 -1.05 25.03 2.59
N VAL A 253 0.28 24.97 2.48
CA VAL A 253 1.00 23.82 1.91
C VAL A 253 1.03 22.67 2.92
N TYR A 254 0.60 21.49 2.48
CA TYR A 254 0.74 20.26 3.26
C TYR A 254 1.40 19.16 2.43
N TYR A 255 2.43 18.53 3.00
CA TYR A 255 3.14 17.42 2.39
C TYR A 255 2.55 16.06 2.76
N ASP A 256 2.77 15.07 1.91
CA ASP A 256 2.65 13.65 2.24
C ASP A 256 3.88 12.89 1.76
N THR A 257 4.82 12.67 2.65
CA THR A 257 6.04 11.90 2.34
C THR A 257 5.76 10.42 2.14
N THR A 258 4.69 9.88 2.71
CA THR A 258 4.32 8.46 2.56
C THR A 258 3.92 8.12 1.13
N ALA A 259 3.18 9.01 0.46
CA ALA A 259 2.85 8.89 -0.96
C ALA A 259 4.12 8.92 -1.83
N SER A 260 5.08 9.78 -1.48
CA SER A 260 6.36 9.88 -2.21
C SER A 260 7.19 8.60 -2.07
N ALA A 261 7.32 8.08 -0.86
CA ALA A 261 8.04 6.83 -0.58
C ALA A 261 7.40 5.65 -1.32
N CYS A 262 6.07 5.51 -1.24
CA CYS A 262 5.35 4.47 -1.96
C CYS A 262 5.52 4.60 -3.49
N ALA A 263 5.40 5.82 -4.02
CA ALA A 263 5.57 6.06 -5.45
C ALA A 263 6.99 5.72 -5.90
N ALA A 264 8.02 5.99 -5.11
CA ALA A 264 9.40 5.59 -5.41
C ALA A 264 9.52 4.08 -5.59
N CYS A 265 8.90 3.27 -4.72
CA CYS A 265 8.81 1.82 -4.91
C CYS A 265 8.05 1.48 -6.20
N GLY A 266 6.89 2.08 -6.45
CA GLY A 266 6.14 1.84 -7.68
C GLY A 266 6.90 2.19 -8.97
N LEU A 267 7.69 3.25 -8.96
CA LEU A 267 8.55 3.64 -10.08
C LEU A 267 9.65 2.59 -10.32
N LEU A 268 10.30 2.10 -9.26
CA LEU A 268 11.27 1.00 -9.37
C LEU A 268 10.62 -0.29 -9.88
N GLU A 269 9.35 -0.54 -9.52
CA GLU A 269 8.59 -1.67 -10.07
C GLU A 269 8.34 -1.53 -11.57
N ILE A 270 7.94 -0.35 -12.03
CA ILE A 270 7.77 -0.09 -13.46
C ILE A 270 9.10 -0.27 -14.21
N ALA A 271 10.22 0.17 -13.63
CA ALA A 271 11.56 0.10 -14.21
C ALA A 271 12.00 -1.34 -14.58
N GLU A 272 11.52 -2.34 -13.82
CA GLU A 272 11.78 -3.76 -14.10
C GLU A 272 11.07 -4.29 -15.35
N TRP A 273 10.00 -3.62 -15.79
CA TRP A 273 9.09 -4.10 -16.83
C TRP A 273 9.12 -3.30 -18.13
N VAL A 274 9.87 -2.21 -18.18
CA VAL A 274 10.02 -1.36 -19.36
C VAL A 274 11.36 -1.58 -20.07
N ASP A 275 11.41 -1.18 -21.34
CA ASP A 275 12.61 -1.25 -22.16
C ASP A 275 13.72 -0.31 -21.64
N GLU A 276 14.97 -0.61 -22.02
CA GLU A 276 16.17 0.11 -21.57
C GLU A 276 16.11 1.63 -21.82
N LEU A 277 15.42 2.07 -22.88
CA LEU A 277 15.28 3.48 -23.23
C LEU A 277 14.30 4.24 -22.32
N GLU A 278 13.31 3.55 -21.76
CA GLU A 278 12.33 4.13 -20.85
C GLU A 278 12.78 4.05 -19.39
N ARG A 279 13.54 3.01 -19.03
CA ARG A 279 13.96 2.69 -17.66
C ARG A 279 14.56 3.88 -16.88
N PRO A 280 15.47 4.71 -17.45
CA PRO A 280 16.09 5.81 -16.72
C PRO A 280 15.11 6.86 -16.19
N LEU A 281 13.95 7.05 -16.84
CA LEU A 281 12.93 7.97 -16.35
C LEU A 281 12.45 7.56 -14.95
N TYR A 282 12.19 6.27 -14.77
CA TYR A 282 11.65 5.72 -13.54
C TYR A 282 12.72 5.61 -12.45
N GLU A 283 13.87 5.02 -12.76
CA GLU A 283 14.97 4.83 -11.78
C GLU A 283 15.52 6.16 -11.26
N LYS A 284 15.78 7.13 -12.14
CA LYS A 284 16.31 8.44 -11.71
C LYS A 284 15.29 9.24 -10.93
N SER A 285 14.00 9.11 -11.26
CA SER A 285 12.96 9.80 -10.50
C SER A 285 12.77 9.17 -9.12
N ALA A 286 12.79 7.84 -9.02
CA ALA A 286 12.77 7.14 -7.74
C ALA A 286 13.97 7.52 -6.86
N TRP A 287 15.17 7.60 -7.44
CA TRP A 287 16.37 8.08 -6.74
C TRP A 287 16.20 9.51 -6.19
N LYS A 288 15.71 10.45 -7.01
CA LYS A 288 15.50 11.84 -6.56
C LYS A 288 14.50 11.94 -5.42
N VAL A 289 13.41 11.17 -5.48
CA VAL A 289 12.44 11.09 -4.38
C VAL A 289 13.12 10.53 -3.13
N TYR A 290 13.81 9.40 -3.24
CA TYR A 290 14.49 8.76 -2.11
C TYR A 290 15.54 9.69 -1.47
N GLU A 291 16.39 10.33 -2.28
CA GLU A 291 17.39 11.30 -1.83
C GLU A 291 16.75 12.49 -1.10
N LYS A 292 15.67 13.06 -1.67
CA LYS A 292 14.93 14.16 -1.04
C LYS A 292 14.35 13.76 0.32
N LEU A 293 13.69 12.60 0.40
CA LEU A 293 13.06 12.14 1.63
C LEU A 293 14.09 11.87 2.73
N THR A 294 15.19 11.19 2.40
CA THR A 294 16.24 10.82 3.36
C THR A 294 17.04 12.00 3.90
N HIS A 295 17.29 13.02 3.08
CA HIS A 295 18.01 14.23 3.48
C HIS A 295 17.14 15.22 4.26
N ASP A 296 15.92 15.48 3.77
CA ASP A 296 15.15 16.65 4.23
C ASP A 296 13.96 16.27 5.12
N PHE A 297 13.51 15.02 5.08
CA PHE A 297 12.26 14.57 5.73
C PHE A 297 12.45 13.37 6.66
N SER A 298 13.67 13.00 7.05
CA SER A 298 13.93 11.90 7.98
C SER A 298 14.53 12.38 9.31
N ASP A 299 14.04 11.84 10.42
CA ASP A 299 14.68 11.93 11.74
C ASP A 299 15.55 10.69 11.95
N TRP A 300 16.87 10.89 12.02
CA TRP A 300 17.86 9.82 12.19
C TRP A 300 18.31 9.65 13.64
N ASN A 301 17.64 10.31 14.60
CA ASN A 301 17.92 10.12 16.01
C ASN A 301 17.47 8.72 16.46
N PRO A 302 18.39 7.84 16.91
CA PRO A 302 18.04 6.47 17.31
C PRO A 302 17.15 6.39 18.56
N ASP A 303 17.01 7.50 19.31
CA ASP A 303 16.13 7.58 20.49
C ASP A 303 14.69 7.98 20.14
N ARG A 304 14.35 8.12 18.85
CA ARG A 304 13.02 8.52 18.38
C ARG A 304 12.45 7.54 17.37
N ASP A 305 11.18 7.21 17.57
CA ASP A 305 10.37 6.41 16.67
C ASP A 305 9.80 7.25 15.52
N GLY A 306 9.68 6.62 14.34
CA GLY A 306 9.24 7.26 13.11
C GLY A 306 10.42 7.87 12.38
N ILE A 307 10.93 7.21 11.34
CA ILE A 307 12.07 7.71 10.58
C ILE A 307 11.57 8.79 9.62
N LEU A 308 10.62 8.46 8.76
CA LEU A 308 10.08 9.37 7.77
C LEU A 308 9.02 10.29 8.41
N GLN A 309 9.33 11.57 8.43
CA GLN A 309 8.50 12.65 8.94
C GLN A 309 7.56 13.17 7.84
N TYR A 310 6.60 14.04 8.20
CA TYR A 310 5.70 14.73 7.27
C TYR A 310 4.79 13.83 6.41
N GLY A 311 4.44 12.65 6.91
CA GLY A 311 3.39 11.81 6.33
C GLY A 311 2.00 12.34 6.64
N SER A 312 1.02 12.12 5.77
CA SER A 312 -0.32 12.67 6.01
C SER A 312 -1.44 11.69 5.71
N ALA A 313 -2.23 11.29 6.71
CA ALA A 313 -3.26 10.27 6.49
C ALA A 313 -4.46 10.80 5.68
N LYS A 314 -4.98 12.00 5.99
CA LYS A 314 -6.15 12.59 5.30
C LYS A 314 -6.03 14.11 5.23
N TYR A 315 -6.53 14.72 4.16
CA TYR A 315 -6.43 16.17 3.99
C TYR A 315 -7.15 16.95 5.10
N HIS A 316 -8.39 16.60 5.43
CA HIS A 316 -9.22 17.41 6.34
C HIS A 316 -8.98 17.13 7.83
N ARG A 317 -8.19 16.13 8.20
CA ARG A 317 -7.96 15.72 9.60
C ARG A 317 -6.61 16.24 10.10
N ALA A 318 -6.63 17.30 10.92
CA ALA A 318 -5.43 18.04 11.31
C ALA A 318 -4.40 17.21 12.10
N GLU A 319 -4.87 16.39 13.03
CA GLU A 319 -4.07 15.45 13.84
C GLU A 319 -3.29 14.42 13.03
N ASP A 320 -3.66 14.21 11.77
CA ASP A 320 -3.07 13.22 10.87
C ASP A 320 -2.22 13.82 9.76
N ARG A 321 -2.05 15.15 9.75
CA ARG A 321 -1.26 15.83 8.71
C ARG A 321 0.17 16.04 9.16
N GLN A 322 1.10 15.69 8.28
CA GLN A 322 2.54 15.92 8.43
C GLN A 322 3.13 15.30 9.71
N VAL A 323 2.73 14.07 10.00
CA VAL A 323 3.17 13.24 11.13
C VAL A 323 3.98 12.05 10.64
N PRO A 324 4.85 11.44 11.46
CA PRO A 324 5.49 10.17 11.13
C PRO A 324 4.46 9.03 11.08
N ILE A 325 4.49 8.20 10.03
CA ILE A 325 3.56 7.08 9.86
C ILE A 325 4.29 5.81 9.43
N ILE A 326 3.97 4.68 10.04
CA ILE A 326 4.68 3.40 9.87
C ILE A 326 4.83 2.93 8.43
N TYR A 327 3.80 3.10 7.59
CA TYR A 327 3.91 2.70 6.19
C TYR A 327 4.88 3.60 5.41
N GLY A 328 5.07 4.85 5.83
CA GLY A 328 6.13 5.71 5.32
C GLY A 328 7.51 5.12 5.55
N ASP A 329 7.78 4.67 6.78
CA ASP A 329 9.04 3.98 7.14
C ASP A 329 9.22 2.70 6.32
N TYR A 330 8.14 1.91 6.15
CA TYR A 330 8.16 0.70 5.35
C TYR A 330 8.58 0.99 3.90
N PHE A 331 7.93 1.95 3.23
CA PHE A 331 8.25 2.24 1.82
C PHE A 331 9.60 2.93 1.67
N LEU A 332 10.05 3.72 2.66
CA LEU A 332 11.41 4.29 2.65
C LEU A 332 12.47 3.19 2.71
N LEU A 333 12.29 2.20 3.59
CA LEU A 333 13.17 1.04 3.68
C LEU A 333 13.13 0.20 2.40
N GLU A 334 11.94 -0.10 1.88
CA GLU A 334 11.78 -0.88 0.65
C GLU A 334 12.48 -0.19 -0.53
N ALA A 335 12.29 1.11 -0.72
CA ALA A 335 12.99 1.88 -1.75
C ALA A 335 14.51 1.79 -1.58
N SER A 336 15.03 1.93 -0.36
CA SER A 336 16.46 1.78 -0.06
C SER A 336 17.00 0.41 -0.46
N LEU A 337 16.30 -0.67 -0.05
CA LEU A 337 16.72 -2.03 -0.35
C LEU A 337 16.63 -2.34 -1.83
N ARG A 338 15.62 -1.84 -2.54
CA ARG A 338 15.50 -1.99 -4.00
C ARG A 338 16.63 -1.29 -4.73
N LEU A 339 16.95 -0.05 -4.37
CA LEU A 339 18.08 0.70 -4.94
C LEU A 339 19.44 0.02 -4.70
N GLN A 340 19.56 -0.71 -3.59
CA GLN A 340 20.74 -1.52 -3.27
C GLN A 340 20.75 -2.93 -3.87
N ASN A 341 19.69 -3.33 -4.59
CA ASN A 341 19.46 -4.70 -5.05
C ASN A 341 19.47 -5.75 -3.91
N LYS A 342 18.97 -5.36 -2.74
CA LYS A 342 18.84 -6.19 -1.53
C LYS A 342 17.38 -6.46 -1.14
N ALA A 343 16.41 -5.95 -1.89
CA ALA A 343 15.00 -6.18 -1.59
C ALA A 343 14.60 -7.61 -1.99
N PHE A 344 13.69 -8.20 -1.21
CA PHE A 344 12.90 -9.33 -1.65
C PHE A 344 11.46 -8.87 -1.91
N LEU A 345 10.73 -9.62 -2.73
CA LEU A 345 9.34 -9.32 -3.03
C LEU A 345 8.47 -9.75 -1.84
N ILE A 346 7.89 -8.78 -1.12
CA ILE A 346 6.83 -9.01 -0.10
C ILE A 346 5.47 -9.19 -0.77
N TRP A 347 5.16 -8.33 -1.74
CA TRP A 347 3.90 -8.28 -2.48
C TRP A 347 3.62 -9.59 -3.18
#